data_AF-A0ABC9W167-F1
#
_entry.id   AF-A0ABC9W167-F1
#
_cell.length_a   1.000
_cell.length_b   1.000
_cell.length_c   1.000
_cell.angle_alpha   90.00
_cell.angle_beta   90.00
_cell.angle_gamma   90.00
#
_symmetry.space_group_name_H-M   'P 1'
#
loop_
_entity.id
_entity.type
_entity.pdbx_description
1 polymer ?
#
loop_
_entity_poly.entity_id
_entity_poly.type
_entity_poly.pdbx_seq_one_letter_code
_entity_poly.pdbx_strand_id
1 'polypeptide(L)'
;MSKELLEKLKGKKEVYQMWKKKLATWEEYRDVVRHCKDATRKAHLELKLVRDVKDNKKGFFKYISSKRKTRENVGPLLNEVGALVTEDTENADLLNAFLASVFSAQAGPQETQTLEVGEKDLPLAEEDRVREHLGKLDIHESMGPDGMHPQVLRELADVIGMPLTITFERS
;
A
#
# COMPACT_ATOMS: atom_id res chain seq x y z
N MET A 1 -0.20 -24.49 10.11
CA MET A 1 1.11 -25.07 9.72
C MET A 1 0.95 -25.68 8.34
N SER A 2 1.78 -25.31 7.37
CA SER A 2 1.67 -25.84 5.99
C SER A 2 2.22 -27.26 5.89
N LYS A 3 1.68 -28.06 4.94
CA LYS A 3 2.17 -29.41 4.64
C LYS A 3 3.66 -29.41 4.26
N GLU A 4 4.09 -28.41 3.49
CA GLU A 4 5.49 -28.22 3.08
C GLU A 4 6.45 -28.04 4.27
N LEU A 5 6.05 -27.29 5.31
CA LEU A 5 6.89 -27.08 6.49
C LEU A 5 7.03 -28.36 7.32
N LEU A 6 5.96 -29.15 7.41
CA LEU A 6 5.97 -30.47 8.04
C LEU A 6 6.92 -31.43 7.32
N GLU A 7 6.90 -31.42 5.98
CA GLU A 7 7.81 -32.24 5.16
C GLU A 7 9.28 -31.87 5.37
N LYS A 8 9.59 -30.56 5.41
CA LYS A 8 10.95 -30.08 5.73
C LYS A 8 11.41 -30.54 7.12
N LEU A 9 10.54 -30.45 8.13
CA LEU A 9 10.85 -30.90 9.49
C LEU A 9 11.08 -32.41 9.56
N LYS A 10 10.33 -33.20 8.77
CA LYS A 10 10.52 -34.65 8.65
C LYS A 10 11.84 -34.99 7.96
N GLY A 11 12.15 -34.34 6.84
CA GLY A 11 13.42 -34.51 6.13
C GLY A 11 14.64 -34.16 7.01
N LYS A 12 14.53 -33.11 7.85
CA LYS A 12 15.56 -32.79 8.85
C LYS A 12 15.81 -33.94 9.83
N LYS A 13 14.76 -34.62 10.29
CA LYS A 13 14.86 -35.77 11.19
C LYS A 13 15.54 -36.96 10.50
N GLU A 14 15.24 -37.20 9.23
CA GLU A 14 15.82 -38.28 8.43
C GLU A 14 17.31 -38.05 8.17
N VAL A 15 17.68 -36.85 7.72
CA VAL A 15 19.09 -36.49 7.48
C VAL A 15 19.90 -36.50 8.78
N TYR A 16 19.31 -36.12 9.91
CA TYR A 16 19.95 -36.29 11.22
C TYR A 16 20.28 -37.75 11.54
N GLN A 17 19.38 -38.70 11.23
CA GLN A 17 19.64 -40.13 11.44
C GLN A 17 20.73 -40.64 10.49
N MET A 18 20.75 -40.19 9.24
CA MET A 18 21.79 -40.55 8.27
C MET A 18 23.16 -40.02 8.70
N TRP A 19 23.22 -38.77 9.14
CA TRP A 19 24.44 -38.17 9.68
C TRP A 19 24.95 -38.93 10.90
N LYS A 20 24.06 -39.29 11.83
CA LYS A 20 24.39 -40.11 13.02
C LYS A 20 24.95 -41.49 12.65
N LYS A 21 24.50 -42.07 11.53
CA LYS A 21 24.98 -43.35 10.98
C LYS A 21 26.21 -43.21 10.07
N LYS A 22 26.78 -42.00 9.93
CA LYS A 22 27.89 -41.67 9.00
C LYS A 22 27.55 -41.91 7.52
N LEU A 23 26.27 -41.91 7.17
CA LEU A 23 25.76 -42.04 5.79
C LEU A 23 25.53 -40.68 5.12
N ALA A 24 25.57 -39.60 5.90
CA ALA A 24 25.47 -38.22 5.41
C ALA A 24 26.57 -37.38 6.04
N THR A 25 27.01 -36.35 5.33
CA THR A 25 28.00 -35.41 5.84
C THR A 25 27.37 -34.43 6.83
N TRP A 26 28.22 -33.81 7.65
CA TRP A 26 27.78 -32.75 8.55
C TRP A 26 27.26 -31.52 7.77
N GLU A 27 27.80 -31.26 6.59
CA GLU A 27 27.39 -30.15 5.72
C GLU A 27 25.96 -30.32 5.22
N GLU A 28 25.62 -31.52 4.73
CA GLU A 28 24.26 -31.86 4.29
C GLU A 28 23.23 -31.67 5.42
N TYR A 29 23.55 -32.15 6.63
CA TYR A 29 22.67 -31.95 7.78
C TYR A 29 22.54 -30.47 8.15
N ARG A 30 23.65 -29.73 8.18
CA ARG A 30 23.68 -28.31 8.50
C ARG A 30 22.83 -27.50 7.52
N ASP A 31 22.89 -27.79 6.23
CA ASP A 31 22.10 -27.11 5.21
C ASP A 31 20.60 -27.36 5.38
N VAL A 32 20.21 -28.61 5.64
CA VAL A 32 18.80 -28.95 5.90
C VAL A 32 18.28 -28.25 7.16
N VAL A 33 19.10 -28.16 8.21
CA VAL A 33 18.76 -27.42 9.44
C VAL A 33 18.56 -25.94 9.13
N ARG A 34 19.44 -25.32 8.34
CA ARG A 34 19.34 -23.92 7.93
C ARG A 34 18.05 -23.66 7.16
N HIS A 35 17.76 -24.47 6.15
CA HIS A 35 16.53 -24.37 5.37
C HIS A 35 15.26 -24.53 6.22
N CYS A 36 15.25 -25.47 7.17
CA CYS A 36 14.13 -25.63 8.10
C CYS A 36 13.93 -24.40 8.99
N LYS A 37 15.01 -23.83 9.51
CA LYS A 37 14.97 -22.63 10.36
C LYS A 37 14.42 -21.44 9.59
N ASP A 38 14.85 -21.24 8.36
CA ASP A 38 14.39 -20.14 7.52
C ASP A 38 12.93 -20.31 7.10
N ALA A 39 12.51 -21.53 6.75
CA ALA A 39 11.11 -21.84 6.47
C ALA A 39 10.21 -21.59 7.68
N THR A 40 10.67 -21.96 8.89
CA THR A 40 9.93 -21.72 10.14
C THR A 40 9.81 -20.22 10.44
N ARG A 41 10.91 -19.46 10.30
CA ARG A 41 10.91 -18.01 10.47
C ARG A 41 9.96 -17.33 9.48
N LYS A 42 10.00 -17.74 8.21
CA LYS A 42 9.10 -17.21 7.17
C LYS A 42 7.63 -17.47 7.52
N ALA A 43 7.27 -18.71 7.84
CA ALA A 43 5.90 -19.07 8.18
C ALA A 43 5.40 -18.29 9.42
N HIS A 44 6.27 -18.09 10.42
CA HIS A 44 5.92 -17.31 11.61
C HIS A 44 5.68 -15.83 11.28
N LEU A 45 6.53 -15.24 10.43
CA LEU A 45 6.37 -13.86 9.97
C LEU A 45 5.08 -13.68 9.16
N GLU A 46 4.77 -14.60 8.25
CA GLU A 46 3.53 -14.57 7.47
C GLU A 46 2.30 -14.69 8.37
N LEU A 47 2.31 -15.60 9.35
CA LEU A 47 1.23 -15.71 10.34
C LEU A 47 1.04 -14.43 11.14
N LYS A 48 2.14 -13.78 11.56
CA LYS A 48 2.08 -12.49 12.26
C LYS A 48 1.42 -11.41 11.39
N LEU A 49 1.84 -11.30 10.13
CA LEU A 49 1.29 -10.31 9.19
C LEU A 49 -0.21 -10.51 8.93
N VAL A 50 -0.66 -11.77 8.80
CA VAL A 50 -2.08 -12.08 8.60
C VAL A 50 -2.89 -11.76 9.86
N ARG A 51 -2.39 -12.11 11.04
CA ARG A 51 -3.09 -11.83 12.30
C ARG A 51 -3.20 -10.33 12.56
N ASP A 52 -2.13 -9.58 12.30
CA ASP A 52 -2.04 -8.16 12.59
C ASP A 52 -2.57 -7.30 11.41
N VAL A 53 -3.23 -7.91 10.40
CA VAL A 53 -3.65 -7.21 9.16
C VAL A 53 -4.67 -6.11 9.43
N LYS A 54 -5.51 -6.27 10.45
CA LYS A 54 -6.53 -5.27 10.82
C LYS A 54 -5.90 -4.00 11.39
N ASP A 55 -4.87 -4.17 12.22
CA ASP A 55 -4.20 -3.09 12.94
C ASP A 55 -2.98 -2.55 12.18
N ASN A 56 -2.43 -3.33 11.24
CA ASN A 56 -1.24 -2.98 10.46
C ASN A 56 -1.35 -3.46 9.00
N LYS A 57 -2.32 -2.89 8.28
CA LYS A 57 -2.54 -3.15 6.84
C LYS A 57 -1.27 -2.87 6.01
N LYS A 58 -0.54 -1.80 6.35
CA LYS A 58 0.68 -1.37 5.64
C LYS A 58 1.77 -2.43 5.67
N GLY A 59 1.99 -3.08 6.82
CA GLY A 59 2.96 -4.17 6.94
C GLY A 59 2.64 -5.36 6.02
N PHE A 60 1.37 -5.73 5.91
CA PHE A 60 0.90 -6.80 5.04
C PHE A 60 1.12 -6.45 3.56
N PHE A 61 0.66 -5.28 3.10
CA PHE A 61 0.83 -4.88 1.69
C PHE A 61 2.30 -4.66 1.31
N LYS A 62 3.13 -4.18 2.23
CA LYS A 62 4.60 -4.11 2.04
C LYS A 62 5.22 -5.49 1.87
N TYR A 63 4.77 -6.48 2.63
CA TYR A 63 5.23 -7.86 2.44
C TYR A 63 4.80 -8.40 1.07
N ILE A 64 3.53 -8.24 0.70
CA ILE A 64 3.02 -8.66 -0.61
C ILE A 64 3.79 -8.00 -1.76
N SER A 65 4.01 -6.68 -1.71
CA SER A 65 4.78 -5.97 -2.74
C SER A 65 6.24 -6.46 -2.81
N SER A 66 6.87 -6.75 -1.67
CA SER A 66 8.22 -7.32 -1.63
C SER A 66 8.32 -8.73 -2.25
N LYS A 67 7.19 -9.44 -2.38
CA LYS A 67 7.10 -10.77 -2.98
C LYS A 67 6.68 -10.77 -4.45
N ARG A 68 6.18 -9.65 -4.97
CA ARG A 68 5.84 -9.53 -6.39
C ARG A 68 7.14 -9.51 -7.22
N LYS A 69 7.14 -10.21 -8.36
CA LYS A 69 8.29 -10.32 -9.26
C LYS A 69 8.52 -9.04 -10.08
N THR A 70 7.46 -8.32 -10.42
CA THR A 70 7.53 -7.04 -11.12
C THR A 70 7.87 -5.94 -10.11
N ARG A 71 9.11 -5.46 -10.14
CA ARG A 71 9.54 -4.26 -9.38
C ARG A 71 9.17 -2.96 -10.11
N GLU A 72 8.90 -3.04 -11.41
CA GLU A 72 8.45 -1.93 -12.22
C GLU A 72 6.93 -1.78 -12.07
N ASN A 73 6.48 -0.61 -11.62
CA ASN A 73 5.04 -0.29 -11.50
C ASN A 73 4.39 -0.11 -12.88
N VAL A 74 5.19 0.17 -13.90
CA VAL A 74 4.78 0.37 -15.29
C VAL A 74 5.37 -0.80 -16.08
N GLY A 75 4.52 -1.60 -16.73
CA GLY A 75 5.01 -2.60 -17.68
C GLY A 75 5.71 -1.91 -18.86
N PRO A 76 6.62 -2.60 -19.57
CA PRO A 76 7.38 -1.95 -20.62
C PRO A 76 6.43 -1.43 -21.72
N LEU A 77 6.56 -0.13 -22.01
CA LEU A 77 5.69 0.58 -22.94
C LEU A 77 6.13 0.30 -24.38
N LEU A 78 5.16 0.35 -25.29
CA LEU A 78 5.41 0.27 -26.72
C LEU A 78 5.23 1.66 -27.31
N ASN A 79 6.19 2.09 -28.12
CA ASN A 79 6.03 3.30 -28.92
C ASN A 79 5.00 3.09 -30.05
N GLU A 80 4.69 4.15 -30.78
CA GLU A 80 3.75 4.13 -31.92
C GLU A 80 4.16 3.12 -33.02
N VAL A 81 5.45 2.75 -33.07
CA VAL A 81 6.04 1.81 -34.04
C VAL A 81 6.00 0.36 -33.52
N GLY A 82 5.46 0.13 -32.30
CA GLY A 82 5.38 -1.18 -31.68
C GLY A 82 6.71 -1.70 -31.11
N ALA A 83 7.72 -0.83 -30.97
CA ALA A 83 9.00 -1.17 -30.35
C ALA A 83 8.99 -0.91 -28.84
N LEU A 84 9.73 -1.74 -28.10
CA LEU A 84 9.87 -1.64 -26.65
C LEU A 84 10.65 -0.38 -26.28
N VAL A 85 10.05 0.49 -25.48
CA VAL A 85 10.72 1.67 -24.94
C VAL A 85 11.52 1.27 -23.71
N THR A 86 12.84 1.41 -23.78
CA THR A 86 13.77 1.03 -22.69
C THR A 86 14.31 2.22 -21.91
N GLU A 87 14.13 3.45 -22.40
CA GLU A 87 14.62 4.67 -21.75
C GLU A 87 13.52 5.36 -20.93
N ASP A 88 13.84 5.80 -19.71
CA ASP A 88 12.87 6.41 -18.80
C ASP A 88 12.35 7.77 -19.30
N THR A 89 13.18 8.52 -20.03
CA THR A 89 12.84 9.80 -20.67
C THR A 89 11.79 9.62 -21.76
N GLU A 90 12.02 8.66 -22.66
CA GLU A 90 11.07 8.30 -23.72
C GLU A 90 9.74 7.80 -23.15
N ASN A 91 9.78 7.01 -22.07
CA ASN A 91 8.57 6.57 -21.35
C ASN A 91 7.79 7.77 -20.78
N ALA A 92 8.47 8.75 -20.20
CA ALA A 92 7.84 9.94 -19.65
C ALA A 92 7.19 10.80 -20.74
N ASP A 93 7.87 10.99 -21.87
CA ASP A 93 7.36 11.77 -23.01
C ASP A 93 6.15 11.10 -23.65
N LEU A 94 6.18 9.78 -23.83
CA LEU A 94 5.06 9.01 -24.36
C LEU A 94 3.81 9.11 -23.47
N LEU A 95 3.99 8.95 -22.15
CA LEU A 95 2.91 9.10 -21.17
C LEU A 95 2.36 10.53 -21.15
N ASN A 96 3.23 11.54 -21.19
CA ASN A 96 2.84 12.94 -21.21
C ASN A 96 2.07 13.29 -22.50
N ALA A 97 2.51 12.80 -23.66
CA ALA A 97 1.81 12.98 -24.93
C ALA A 97 0.43 12.33 -24.93
N PHE A 98 0.30 11.11 -24.38
CA PHE A 98 -0.99 10.43 -24.23
C PHE A 98 -1.95 11.22 -23.32
N LEU A 99 -1.46 11.68 -22.16
CA LEU A 99 -2.26 12.49 -21.24
C LEU A 99 -2.68 13.82 -21.90
N ALA A 100 -1.76 14.52 -22.55
CA ALA A 100 -2.06 15.75 -23.29
C ALA A 100 -3.12 15.54 -24.37
N SER A 101 -3.10 14.41 -25.08
CA SER A 101 -4.12 14.06 -26.07
C SER A 101 -5.50 13.88 -25.44
N VAL A 102 -5.60 13.13 -24.33
CA VAL A 102 -6.87 12.91 -23.61
C VAL A 102 -7.44 14.23 -23.07
N PHE A 103 -6.60 15.11 -22.53
CA PHE A 103 -7.04 16.36 -21.92
C PHE A 103 -7.29 17.50 -22.93
N SER A 104 -6.60 17.51 -24.08
CA SER A 104 -6.81 18.54 -25.11
C SER A 104 -8.06 18.29 -25.96
N ALA A 105 -8.64 17.08 -25.92
CA ALA A 105 -9.85 16.74 -26.67
C ALA A 105 -11.15 17.21 -25.99
N GLN A 106 -11.12 17.61 -24.71
CA GLN A 106 -12.32 17.95 -23.92
C GLN A 106 -12.44 19.41 -23.48
N ALA A 107 -11.52 20.29 -23.88
CA ALA A 107 -11.64 21.74 -23.61
C ALA A 107 -12.65 22.41 -24.58
N GLY A 108 -13.93 22.09 -24.42
CA GLY A 108 -14.98 23.07 -24.70
C GLY A 108 -14.96 24.17 -23.64
N PRO A 109 -15.44 25.40 -23.92
CA PRO A 109 -15.45 26.48 -22.93
C PRO A 109 -16.27 26.03 -21.72
N GLN A 110 -15.68 25.99 -20.52
CA GLN A 110 -16.43 25.73 -19.30
C GLN A 110 -17.37 26.90 -19.04
N GLU A 111 -18.68 26.61 -19.07
CA GLU A 111 -19.68 27.45 -18.44
C GLU A 111 -19.50 27.36 -16.92
N THR A 112 -19.16 28.50 -16.31
CA THR A 112 -19.21 28.73 -14.87
C THR A 112 -20.64 28.52 -14.40
N GLN A 113 -20.94 27.40 -13.75
CA GLN A 113 -22.21 27.24 -13.07
C GLN A 113 -22.18 28.01 -11.75
N THR A 114 -22.76 29.21 -11.77
CA THR A 114 -23.19 29.93 -10.58
C THR A 114 -24.28 29.11 -9.90
N LEU A 115 -23.92 28.39 -8.84
CA LEU A 115 -24.88 27.74 -7.95
C LEU A 115 -25.38 28.79 -6.96
N GLU A 116 -26.65 29.17 -7.11
CA GLU A 116 -27.31 30.06 -6.16
C GLU A 116 -27.39 29.41 -4.78
N VAL A 117 -26.80 30.10 -3.80
CA VAL A 117 -26.84 29.76 -2.38
C VAL A 117 -28.25 30.05 -1.86
N GLY A 118 -29.01 28.99 -1.61
CA GLY A 118 -30.21 29.06 -0.79
C GLY A 118 -29.82 29.01 0.69
N GLU A 119 -30.12 30.09 1.42
CA GLU A 119 -30.07 30.15 2.88
C GLU A 119 -30.76 28.93 3.51
N LYS A 120 -29.99 28.09 4.22
CA LYS A 120 -30.52 27.08 5.14
C LYS A 120 -29.61 26.95 6.36
N ASP A 121 -30.07 27.59 7.43
CA ASP A 121 -29.99 27.15 8.83
C ASP A 121 -28.72 26.41 9.31
N LEU A 122 -27.94 27.19 10.06
CA LEU A 122 -27.03 26.82 11.16
C LEU A 122 -25.68 26.14 10.79
N PRO A 123 -24.55 26.88 10.93
CA PRO A 123 -23.18 26.35 10.84
C PRO A 123 -22.89 25.14 11.76
N LEU A 124 -23.70 24.98 12.80
CA LEU A 124 -23.56 23.91 13.80
C LEU A 124 -23.80 22.51 13.21
N ALA A 125 -24.74 22.38 12.26
CA ALA A 125 -25.03 21.09 11.64
C ALA A 125 -23.93 20.66 10.66
N GLU A 126 -23.18 21.62 10.11
CA GLU A 126 -22.05 21.36 9.22
C GLU A 126 -20.77 21.07 10.01
N GLU A 127 -20.55 21.77 11.13
CA GLU A 127 -19.44 21.49 12.05
C GLU A 127 -19.46 20.05 12.59
N ASP A 128 -20.63 19.56 13.00
CA ASP A 128 -20.80 18.17 13.44
C ASP A 128 -20.40 17.17 12.36
N ARG A 129 -20.75 17.45 11.10
CA ARG A 129 -20.35 16.60 9.97
C ARG A 129 -18.84 16.67 9.75
N VAL A 130 -18.22 17.85 9.80
CA VAL A 130 -16.77 17.99 9.65
C VAL A 130 -16.03 17.22 10.75
N ARG A 131 -16.46 17.35 12.01
CA ARG A 131 -15.92 16.58 13.14
C ARG A 131 -16.07 15.08 12.95
N GLU A 132 -17.24 14.63 12.50
CA GLU A 132 -17.49 13.22 12.23
C GLU A 132 -16.55 12.67 11.15
N HIS A 133 -16.28 13.44 10.08
CA HIS A 133 -15.36 13.02 9.02
C HIS A 133 -13.91 12.98 9.51
N LEU A 134 -13.47 13.96 10.30
CA LEU A 134 -12.13 13.97 10.92
C LEU A 134 -11.97 12.79 11.90
N GLY A 135 -13.02 12.47 12.67
CA GLY A 135 -13.06 11.33 13.59
C GLY A 135 -12.90 9.97 12.90
N LYS A 136 -13.35 9.87 11.64
CA LYS A 136 -13.28 8.64 10.83
C LYS A 136 -11.96 8.47 10.07
N LEU A 137 -11.02 9.42 10.17
CA LEU A 137 -9.72 9.32 9.51
C LEU A 137 -8.95 8.08 10.00
N ASP A 138 -8.40 7.32 9.04
CA ASP A 138 -7.50 6.20 9.33
C ASP A 138 -6.12 6.75 9.72
N ILE A 139 -5.72 6.49 10.97
CA ILE A 139 -4.44 6.95 11.54
C ILE A 139 -3.21 6.31 10.93
N HIS A 140 -3.39 5.26 10.12
CA HIS A 140 -2.29 4.58 9.46
C HIS A 140 -2.02 5.11 8.05
N GLU A 141 -2.78 6.10 7.59
CA GLU A 141 -2.60 6.76 6.30
C GLU A 141 -1.38 7.70 6.27
N SER A 142 -0.87 7.98 5.07
CA SER A 142 0.27 8.89 4.88
C SER A 142 -0.11 10.35 5.11
N MET A 143 0.90 11.17 5.43
CA MET A 143 0.74 12.62 5.54
C MET A 143 0.36 13.21 4.18
N GLY A 144 -0.50 14.24 4.21
CA GLY A 144 -0.86 15.02 3.04
C GLY A 144 0.31 15.86 2.50
N PRO A 145 0.11 16.57 1.37
CA PRO A 145 1.09 17.52 0.83
C PRO A 145 1.36 18.71 1.77
N ASP A 146 0.43 18.95 2.70
CA ASP A 146 0.53 19.91 3.80
C ASP A 146 1.44 19.43 4.95
N GLY A 147 1.88 18.17 4.92
CA GLY A 147 2.66 17.56 5.99
C GLY A 147 1.86 17.32 7.27
N MET A 148 0.53 17.22 7.20
CA MET A 148 -0.30 16.92 8.39
C MET A 148 -0.58 15.42 8.48
N HIS A 149 -0.32 14.85 9.66
CA HIS A 149 -0.59 13.43 9.91
C HIS A 149 -2.09 13.23 10.24
N PRO A 150 -2.76 12.20 9.69
CA PRO A 150 -4.19 11.93 9.96
C PRO A 150 -4.53 11.81 11.45
N GLN A 151 -3.60 11.28 12.26
CA GLN A 151 -3.74 11.24 13.72
C GLN A 151 -3.86 12.62 14.37
N VAL A 152 -3.09 13.60 13.89
CA VAL A 152 -3.14 14.98 14.41
C VAL A 152 -4.49 15.61 14.06
N LEU A 153 -4.97 15.42 12.83
CA LEU A 153 -6.27 15.92 12.40
C LEU A 153 -7.43 15.29 13.18
N ARG A 154 -7.32 14.00 13.52
CA ARG A 154 -8.31 13.29 14.33
C ARG A 154 -8.30 13.76 15.79
N GLU A 155 -7.12 13.96 16.37
CA GLU A 155 -6.97 14.46 17.75
C GLU A 155 -7.40 15.92 17.90
N LEU A 156 -7.19 16.74 16.86
CA LEU A 156 -7.57 18.15 16.84
C LEU A 156 -8.97 18.40 16.29
N ALA A 157 -9.78 17.36 16.03
CA ALA A 157 -11.08 17.49 15.36
C ALA A 157 -12.00 18.52 16.04
N ASP A 158 -12.00 18.57 17.38
CA ASP A 158 -12.80 19.53 18.15
C ASP A 158 -12.30 20.97 18.05
N VAL A 159 -11.01 21.17 17.75
CA VAL A 159 -10.38 22.49 17.64
C VAL A 159 -10.47 23.03 16.22
N ILE A 160 -10.27 22.17 15.22
CA ILE A 160 -10.22 22.57 13.80
C ILE A 160 -11.55 22.44 13.08
N GLY A 161 -12.55 21.77 13.67
CA GLY A 161 -13.89 21.58 13.08
C GLY A 161 -14.56 22.90 12.71
N MET A 162 -14.63 23.84 13.67
CA MET A 162 -15.24 25.15 13.43
C MET A 162 -14.46 26.01 12.41
N PRO A 163 -13.12 26.16 12.51
CA PRO A 163 -12.33 26.86 11.49
C PRO A 163 -12.50 26.31 10.06
N LEU A 164 -12.56 24.98 9.90
CA LEU A 164 -12.75 24.35 8.59
C LEU A 164 -14.15 24.58 8.04
N THR A 165 -15.17 24.53 8.89
CA THR A 165 -16.56 24.81 8.51
C THR A 165 -16.69 26.22 7.93
N ILE A 166 -16.15 27.22 8.62
CA ILE A 166 -16.15 28.62 8.15
C ILE A 166 -15.39 28.78 6.82
N THR A 167 -14.34 27.99 6.60
CA THR A 167 -13.55 28.04 5.36
C THR A 167 -14.32 27.42 4.19
N PHE A 168 -15.03 26.31 4.42
CA PHE A 168 -15.87 25.66 3.40
C PHE A 168 -17.09 26.50 3.02
N GLU A 169 -17.72 27.17 3.98
CA GLU A 169 -18.86 28.07 3.73
C GLU A 169 -18.49 29.30 2.89
N ARG A 170 -17.21 29.71 2.91
CA ARG A 170 -16.71 30.93 2.24
C ARG A 170 -15.96 30.67 0.94
N SER A 171 -15.69 29.42 0.59
CA SER A 171 -14.95 29.02 -0.62
C SER A 171 -15.89 28.66 -1.77
#